data_AF-A0A537YGE0-F1
#
_entry.id   AF-A0A537YGE0-F1
#
_cell.length_a   1.000
_cell.length_b   1.000
_cell.length_c   1.000
_cell.angle_alpha   90.00
_cell.angle_beta   90.00
_cell.angle_gamma   90.00
#
_symmetry.space_group_name_H-M   'P 1'
#
loop_
_entity.id
_entity.type
_entity.pdbx_description
1 polymer ?
#
loop_
_entity_poly.entity_id
_entity_poly.type
_entity_poly.pdbx_seq_one_letter_code
_entity_poly.pdbx_strand_id
1 'polypeptide(L)'
;MPGPGPHHQGASFRRTRTSPWSTGVFNGLARFATDPVSGLVPVVATLDCPGLEALQARLSAALELAFGVEPPHGFVPHCTIAFAPFTDDDPVIFGAPPMTRITVTEVALVWGNALDPANITRFPLAVPRA
;
A
#
# COMPACT_ATOMS: atom_id res chain seq x y z
N MET A 1 -53.26 -12.93 -23.72
CA MET A 1 -52.44 -11.72 -23.75
C MET A 1 -51.39 -11.82 -22.63
N PRO A 2 -50.10 -12.06 -22.94
CA PRO A 2 -49.07 -12.19 -21.92
C PRO A 2 -48.38 -10.83 -21.61
N GLY A 3 -48.29 -10.51 -20.32
CA GLY A 3 -47.14 -9.92 -19.59
C GLY A 3 -46.60 -8.51 -19.92
N PRO A 4 -46.41 -7.62 -18.92
CA PRO A 4 -45.62 -6.40 -19.08
C PRO A 4 -44.11 -6.72 -19.05
N GLY A 5 -43.36 -6.13 -19.98
CA GLY A 5 -41.91 -6.35 -20.12
C GLY A 5 -41.07 -5.76 -18.98
N PRO A 6 -39.87 -6.29 -18.73
CA PRO A 6 -39.03 -5.83 -17.63
C PRO A 6 -38.31 -4.52 -17.99
N HIS A 7 -38.42 -3.54 -17.09
CA HIS A 7 -37.57 -2.36 -17.08
C HIS A 7 -36.13 -2.75 -16.73
N HIS A 8 -35.26 -2.84 -17.73
CA HIS A 8 -33.81 -2.84 -17.52
C HIS A 8 -33.37 -1.44 -17.04
N GLN A 9 -33.32 -1.27 -15.71
CA GLN A 9 -32.60 -0.15 -15.11
C GLN A 9 -31.10 -0.39 -15.32
N GLY A 10 -30.54 0.31 -16.31
CA GLY A 10 -29.11 0.37 -16.54
C GLY A 10 -28.41 0.94 -15.31
N ALA A 11 -27.55 0.15 -14.70
CA ALA A 11 -26.65 0.62 -13.65
C ALA A 11 -25.77 1.74 -14.22
N SER A 12 -26.05 2.96 -13.78
CA SER A 12 -25.24 4.14 -14.08
C SER A 12 -23.82 3.93 -13.53
N PHE A 13 -22.87 3.72 -14.44
CA PHE A 13 -21.45 3.63 -14.15
C PHE A 13 -20.96 5.03 -13.74
N ARG A 14 -21.02 5.34 -12.43
CA ARG A 14 -20.43 6.57 -11.90
C ARG A 14 -18.92 6.53 -12.18
N ARG A 15 -18.41 7.50 -12.95
CA ARG A 15 -16.97 7.76 -13.08
C ARG A 15 -16.37 7.84 -11.67
N THR A 16 -15.59 6.82 -11.31
CA THR A 16 -14.90 6.77 -10.03
C THR A 16 -13.87 7.89 -10.02
N ARG A 17 -14.08 8.87 -9.13
CA ARG A 17 -13.09 9.88 -8.78
C ARG A 17 -11.80 9.16 -8.38
N THR A 18 -10.65 9.61 -8.87
CA THR A 18 -9.34 9.11 -8.43
C THR A 18 -9.31 9.05 -6.91
N SER A 19 -8.98 7.88 -6.37
CA SER A 19 -8.78 7.78 -4.94
C SER A 19 -7.48 8.50 -4.59
N PRO A 20 -7.46 9.41 -3.60
CA PRO A 20 -6.27 10.21 -3.31
C PRO A 20 -5.04 9.35 -3.01
N TRP A 21 -5.24 8.12 -2.52
CA TRP A 21 -4.19 7.17 -2.18
C TRP A 21 -3.56 6.43 -3.37
N SER A 22 -4.05 6.61 -4.60
CA SER A 22 -3.50 5.88 -5.76
C SER A 22 -2.28 6.57 -6.39
N THR A 23 -1.87 7.73 -5.88
CA THR A 23 -0.72 8.49 -6.39
C THR A 23 0.12 9.00 -5.24
N GLY A 24 1.44 8.84 -5.34
CA GLY A 24 2.37 9.26 -4.30
C GLY A 24 3.76 9.59 -4.85
N VAL A 25 4.63 10.06 -3.96
CA VAL A 25 5.99 10.46 -4.26
C VAL A 25 6.94 9.87 -3.24
N PHE A 26 7.92 9.09 -3.70
CA PHE A 26 9.09 8.78 -2.89
C PHE A 26 9.97 10.02 -2.81
N ASN A 27 10.19 10.54 -1.60
CA ASN A 27 10.87 11.82 -1.37
C ASN A 27 11.87 11.80 -0.20
N GLY A 28 12.15 10.63 0.39
CA GLY A 28 13.05 10.52 1.51
C GLY A 28 13.61 9.10 1.69
N LEU A 29 14.68 9.04 2.47
CA LEU A 29 15.28 7.80 2.94
C LEU A 29 15.33 7.84 4.47
N ALA A 30 15.01 6.72 5.10
CA ALA A 30 15.03 6.56 6.54
C ALA A 30 15.55 5.17 6.93
N ARG A 31 15.81 4.98 8.22
CA ARG A 31 16.00 3.66 8.82
C ARG A 31 14.97 3.44 9.93
N PHE A 32 14.59 2.19 10.16
CA PHE A 32 13.90 1.82 11.40
C PHE A 32 14.87 1.17 12.38
N ALA A 33 14.34 0.79 13.55
CA ALA A 33 15.07 0.04 14.54
C ALA A 33 15.61 -1.27 13.95
N THR A 34 16.74 -1.72 14.48
CA THR A 34 17.36 -2.99 14.14
C THR A 34 16.36 -4.13 14.28
N ASP A 35 16.25 -4.97 13.25
CA ASP A 35 15.43 -6.17 13.31
C ASP A 35 16.05 -7.16 14.31
N PRO A 36 15.32 -7.58 15.35
CA PRO A 36 15.89 -8.37 16.44
C PRO A 36 16.24 -9.80 16.03
N VAL A 37 15.73 -10.28 14.89
CA VAL A 37 15.96 -11.64 14.41
C VAL A 37 17.23 -11.71 13.56
N SER A 38 17.37 -10.80 12.60
CA SER A 38 18.49 -10.75 11.67
C SER A 38 19.67 -9.90 12.17
N GLY A 39 19.43 -8.99 13.11
CA GLY A 39 20.41 -7.99 13.55
C GLY A 39 20.69 -6.91 12.49
N LEU A 40 19.89 -6.85 11.42
CA LEU A 40 20.07 -5.88 10.34
C LEU A 40 19.09 -4.71 10.49
N VAL A 41 19.54 -3.54 10.06
CA VAL A 41 18.75 -2.33 10.04
C VAL A 41 18.04 -2.20 8.68
N PRO A 42 16.70 -2.12 8.64
CA PRO A 42 15.97 -1.86 7.40
C PRO A 42 16.18 -0.41 6.98
N VAL A 43 16.63 -0.23 5.74
CA VAL A 43 16.69 1.05 5.05
C VAL A 43 15.47 1.16 4.16
N VAL A 44 14.75 2.28 4.29
CA VAL A 44 13.44 2.46 3.65
C VAL A 44 13.39 3.74 2.83
N ALA A 45 12.71 3.68 1.70
CA ALA A 45 12.25 4.86 0.96
C ALA A 45 10.88 5.28 1.50
N THR A 46 10.77 6.51 2.00
CA THR A 46 9.52 7.05 2.54
C THR A 46 8.62 7.51 1.40
N LEU A 47 7.33 7.19 1.53
CA LEU A 47 6.33 7.48 0.52
C LEU A 47 5.38 8.56 1.04
N ASP A 48 5.36 9.72 0.39
CA ASP A 48 4.27 10.68 0.57
C ASP A 48 3.11 10.28 -0.35
N CYS A 49 2.06 9.70 0.23
CA CYS A 49 0.87 9.26 -0.51
C CYS A 49 -0.41 9.69 0.22
N PRO A 50 -1.01 10.82 -0.18
CA PRO A 50 -2.19 11.36 0.47
C PRO A 50 -3.34 10.34 0.57
N GLY A 51 -3.86 10.13 1.78
CA GLY A 51 -4.99 9.22 2.00
C GLY A 51 -4.63 7.74 2.07
N LEU A 52 -3.36 7.36 1.94
CA LEU A 52 -2.92 5.98 2.15
C LEU A 52 -3.08 5.56 3.63
N GLU A 53 -2.84 6.47 4.56
CA GLU A 53 -3.12 6.24 6.00
C GLU A 53 -4.61 5.95 6.24
N ALA A 54 -5.50 6.71 5.60
CA ALA A 54 -6.94 6.49 5.70
C ALA A 54 -7.36 5.15 5.07
N LEU A 55 -6.69 4.72 3.99
CA LEU A 55 -6.90 3.38 3.44
C LEU A 55 -6.45 2.30 4.42
N GLN A 56 -5.25 2.44 4.99
CA GLN A 56 -4.71 1.49 5.95
C GLN A 56 -5.62 1.35 7.17
N ALA A 57 -6.10 2.46 7.74
CA ALA A 57 -7.01 2.43 8.89
C ALA A 57 -8.32 1.69 8.56
N ARG A 58 -8.86 1.90 7.35
CA ARG A 58 -10.08 1.19 6.88
C ARG A 58 -9.84 -0.31 6.69
N LEU A 59 -8.69 -0.69 6.14
CA LEU A 59 -8.31 -2.09 5.97
C LEU A 59 -8.13 -2.77 7.33
N SER A 60 -7.41 -2.14 8.26
CA SER A 60 -7.22 -2.69 9.60
C SER A 60 -8.52 -2.85 10.37
N ALA A 61 -9.41 -1.85 10.35
CA ALA A 61 -10.73 -1.96 10.98
C ALA A 61 -11.57 -3.10 10.37
N ALA A 62 -11.49 -3.32 9.06
CA ALA A 62 -12.18 -4.43 8.42
C ALA A 62 -11.59 -5.79 8.80
N LEU A 63 -10.25 -5.89 8.94
CA LEU A 63 -9.56 -7.12 9.37
C LEU A 63 -9.82 -7.43 10.85
N GLU A 64 -9.86 -6.41 11.70
CA GLU A 64 -10.23 -6.55 13.12
C GLU A 64 -11.66 -7.09 13.24
N LEU A 65 -12.60 -6.50 12.51
CA LEU A 65 -14.00 -6.95 12.52
C LEU A 65 -14.17 -8.39 12.00
N ALA A 66 -13.45 -8.76 10.94
CA ALA A 66 -13.61 -10.06 10.29
C ALA A 66 -12.84 -11.20 10.98
N PHE A 67 -11.69 -10.89 11.57
CA PHE A 67 -10.72 -11.90 12.03
C PHE A 67 -10.17 -11.64 13.44
N GLY A 68 -10.53 -10.54 14.10
CA GLY A 68 -10.00 -10.17 15.42
C GLY A 68 -8.52 -9.76 15.39
N VAL A 69 -8.00 -9.35 14.23
CA VAL A 69 -6.61 -8.91 14.08
C VAL A 69 -6.50 -7.46 14.54
N GLU A 70 -5.74 -7.23 15.61
CA GLU A 70 -5.51 -5.87 16.11
C GLU A 70 -4.79 -4.99 15.05
N PRO A 71 -5.22 -3.73 14.89
CA PRO A 71 -4.56 -2.79 14.00
C PRO A 71 -3.10 -2.55 14.43
N PRO A 72 -2.14 -2.54 13.49
CA PRO A 72 -0.79 -2.09 13.82
C PRO A 72 -0.81 -0.58 14.14
N HIS A 73 -0.04 -0.18 15.15
CA HIS A 73 0.20 1.22 15.48
C HIS A 73 1.39 1.78 14.67
N GLY A 74 1.40 3.10 14.46
CA GLY A 74 2.56 3.79 13.87
C GLY A 74 2.77 3.48 12.38
N PHE A 75 1.69 3.38 11.61
CA PHE A 75 1.81 3.20 10.16
C PHE A 75 2.57 4.37 9.52
N VAL A 76 3.70 4.05 8.90
CA VAL A 76 4.49 4.98 8.09
C VAL A 76 4.53 4.40 6.67
N PRO A 77 4.01 5.09 5.65
CA PRO A 77 4.15 4.62 4.28
C PRO A 77 5.62 4.57 3.82
N HIS A 78 6.10 3.38 3.47
CA HIS A 78 7.47 3.19 3.02
C HIS A 78 7.63 1.94 2.15
N CYS A 79 8.79 1.83 1.50
CA CYS A 79 9.26 0.60 0.86
C CYS A 79 10.65 0.29 1.39
N THR A 80 10.86 -0.92 1.93
CA THR A 80 12.20 -1.38 2.31
C THR A 80 13.03 -1.62 1.06
N ILE A 81 14.17 -0.94 0.96
CA ILE A 81 15.07 -1.03 -0.20
C ILE A 81 16.32 -1.85 0.09
N ALA A 82 16.72 -1.97 1.36
CA ALA A 82 17.86 -2.76 1.77
C ALA A 82 17.75 -3.13 3.27
N PHE A 83 18.48 -4.18 3.65
CA PHE A 83 18.83 -4.48 5.04
C PHE A 83 20.35 -4.34 5.16
N ALA A 84 20.80 -3.52 6.10
CA ALA A 84 22.22 -3.16 6.24
C ALA A 84 22.73 -3.44 7.66
N PRO A 85 24.02 -3.80 7.82
CA PRO A 85 24.61 -4.05 9.13
C PRO A 85 24.99 -2.74 9.84
N PHE A 86 24.03 -1.80 9.92
CA PHE A 86 24.20 -0.59 10.72
C PHE A 86 23.99 -0.89 12.20
N THR A 87 24.61 -0.06 13.03
CA THR A 87 24.35 0.10 14.44
C THR A 87 23.53 1.36 14.68
N ASP A 88 22.88 1.47 15.83
CA ASP A 88 22.08 2.66 16.18
C ASP A 88 22.95 3.94 16.22
N ASP A 89 24.25 3.79 16.47
CA ASP A 89 25.24 4.88 16.53
C ASP A 89 25.78 5.32 15.16
N ASP A 90 25.55 4.53 14.10
CA ASP A 90 26.08 4.87 12.79
C ASP A 90 25.44 6.16 12.26
N PRO A 91 26.25 7.13 11.76
CA PRO A 91 25.74 8.34 11.15
C PRO A 91 25.10 7.99 9.82
N VAL A 92 23.80 8.23 9.72
CA VAL A 92 23.05 7.99 8.50
C VAL A 92 23.01 9.28 7.68
N ILE A 93 23.92 9.38 6.72
CA ILE A 93 23.90 10.42 5.69
C ILE A 93 23.33 9.81 4.42
N PHE A 94 22.02 9.76 4.32
CA PHE A 94 21.38 9.52 3.04
C PHE A 94 21.41 10.82 2.23
N GLY A 95 21.99 10.78 1.04
CA GLY A 95 21.73 11.83 0.05
C GLY A 95 20.23 11.90 -0.24
N ALA A 96 19.70 13.10 -0.48
CA ALA A 96 18.30 13.24 -0.86
C ALA A 96 18.03 12.41 -2.13
N PRO A 97 17.15 11.39 -2.09
CA PRO A 97 16.87 10.60 -3.26
C PRO A 97 16.16 11.47 -4.32
N PRO A 98 16.30 11.16 -5.62
CA PRO A 98 15.49 11.79 -6.64
C PRO A 98 14.00 11.55 -6.35
N MET A 99 13.21 12.62 -6.38
CA MET A 99 11.76 12.53 -6.18
C MET A 99 11.14 11.65 -7.27
N THR A 100 10.62 10.50 -6.86
CA THR A 100 10.07 9.51 -7.79
C THR A 100 8.56 9.41 -7.62
N ARG A 101 7.82 9.83 -8.64
CA ARG A 101 6.34 9.73 -8.64
C ARG A 101 5.90 8.33 -8.97
N ILE A 102 4.88 7.85 -8.27
CA ILE A 102 4.24 6.57 -8.53
C ILE A 102 2.73 6.72 -8.73
N THR A 103 2.18 5.81 -9.51
CA THR A 103 0.73 5.57 -9.61
C THR A 103 0.47 4.11 -9.33
N VAL A 104 -0.31 3.84 -8.29
CA VAL A 104 -0.74 2.49 -7.92
C VAL A 104 -1.91 2.12 -8.81
N THR A 105 -1.72 1.10 -9.65
CA THR A 105 -2.75 0.60 -10.57
C THR A 105 -3.39 -0.70 -10.07
N GLU A 106 -2.82 -1.32 -9.05
CA GLU A 106 -3.22 -2.61 -8.54
C GLU A 106 -2.82 -2.73 -7.07
N VAL A 107 -3.62 -3.47 -6.29
CA VAL A 107 -3.27 -3.93 -4.94
C VAL A 107 -3.22 -5.46 -4.97
N ALA A 108 -2.27 -6.07 -4.27
CA ALA A 108 -2.19 -7.51 -4.16
C ALA A 108 -2.35 -7.96 -2.70
N LEU A 109 -3.12 -9.03 -2.49
CA LEU A 109 -3.07 -9.84 -1.28
C LEU A 109 -1.98 -10.89 -1.46
N VAL A 110 -0.99 -10.87 -0.57
CA VAL A 110 0.16 -11.77 -0.60
C VAL A 110 0.14 -12.61 0.68
N TRP A 111 0.33 -13.93 0.57
CA TRP A 111 0.35 -14.83 1.72
C TRP A 111 1.54 -15.79 1.62
N GLY A 112 2.40 -15.85 2.64
CA GLY A 112 3.61 -16.68 2.59
C GLY A 112 4.69 -16.09 1.67
N ASN A 113 5.21 -16.88 0.72
CA ASN A 113 6.30 -16.45 -0.14
C ASN A 113 5.81 -15.47 -1.22
N ALA A 114 6.18 -14.19 -1.08
CA ALA A 114 5.84 -13.12 -2.01
C ALA A 114 6.49 -13.24 -3.42
N LEU A 115 7.40 -14.19 -3.61
CA LEU A 115 8.01 -14.49 -4.90
C LEU A 115 7.29 -15.60 -5.66
N ASP A 116 6.40 -16.34 -5.00
CA ASP A 116 5.61 -17.40 -5.62
C ASP A 116 4.28 -16.83 -6.12
N PRO A 117 3.99 -16.87 -7.44
CA PRO A 117 2.73 -16.38 -7.98
C PRO A 117 1.49 -17.07 -7.42
N ALA A 118 1.59 -18.31 -6.94
CA ALA A 118 0.46 -19.02 -6.31
C ALA A 118 0.01 -18.36 -5.00
N ASN A 119 0.88 -17.56 -4.40
CA ASN A 119 0.67 -16.87 -3.14
C ASN A 119 0.16 -15.43 -3.30
N ILE A 120 -0.22 -15.03 -4.52
CA ILE A 120 -0.54 -13.64 -4.85
C ILE A 120 -1.90 -13.57 -5.54
N THR A 121 -2.86 -12.87 -4.91
CA THR A 121 -4.14 -12.51 -5.52
C THR A 121 -4.15 -11.02 -5.81
N ARG A 122 -4.40 -10.64 -7.07
CA ARG A 122 -4.33 -9.26 -7.57
C ARG A 122 -5.70 -8.61 -7.73
N PHE A 123 -5.80 -7.34 -7.33
CA PHE A 123 -7.00 -6.51 -7.40
C PHE A 123 -6.69 -5.25 -8.21
N PRO A 124 -7.04 -5.22 -9.52
CA PRO A 124 -6.80 -4.06 -10.36
C PRO A 124 -7.64 -2.88 -9.86
N LEU A 125 -7.01 -1.70 -9.83
CA LEU A 125 -7.68 -0.45 -9.51
C LEU A 125 -8.15 0.19 -10.81
N ALA A 126 -9.27 0.92 -10.73
CA ALA A 126 -9.70 1.76 -11.82
C ALA A 126 -8.69 2.90 -12.01
N VAL A 127 -7.74 2.72 -12.92
CA VAL A 127 -6.78 3.76 -13.28
C VAL A 127 -7.49 4.80 -14.14
N PRO A 128 -7.29 6.11 -13.91
CA PRO A 128 -7.72 7.11 -14.88
C PRO A 128 -6.99 6.86 -16.20
N ARG A 129 -7.72 6.78 -17.30
CA ARG A 129 -7.10 6.99 -18.60
C ARG A 129 -6.60 8.43 -18.64
N ALA A 130 -5.32 8.60 -18.95
CA ALA A 130 -4.70 9.90 -19.21
C ALA A 130 -5.43 10.64 -20.35
#